data_AF-A0A9D1C4P3-F1
#
_entry.id   AF-A0A9D1C4P3-F1
#
_cell.length_a   1.000
_cell.length_b   1.000
_cell.length_c   1.000
_cell.angle_alpha   90.00
_cell.angle_beta   90.00
_cell.angle_gamma   90.00
#
_symmetry.space_group_name_H-M   'P 1'
#
loop_
_entity.id
_entity.type
_entity.pdbx_description
1 polymer ?
#
loop_
_entity_poly.entity_id
_entity_poly.type
_entity_poly.pdbx_seq_one_letter_code
_entity_poly.pdbx_strand_id
1 'polypeptide(L)' 'MEYIKAFLVGGAICGAVQILMDTTKLLPGRIMVILVCLGSLLGALGIYQTFSDWAGAGASVPLTGFGNVLFHGVKKSID' A
#
# COMPACT_ATOMS: atom_id res chain seq x y z
N MET A 1 -11.27 -15.59 10.83
CA MET A 1 -11.78 -14.92 9.60
C MET A 1 -10.90 -13.76 9.14
N GLU A 2 -10.20 -13.05 10.04
CA GLU A 2 -9.33 -11.94 9.65
C GLU A 2 -8.11 -12.36 8.82
N TYR A 3 -7.52 -13.52 9.09
CA TYR A 3 -6.40 -14.04 8.28
C TYR A 3 -6.79 -14.33 6.83
N ILE A 4 -8.00 -14.85 6.60
CA ILE A 4 -8.53 -15.12 5.25
C ILE A 4 -8.78 -13.80 4.52
N LYS A 5 -9.33 -12.80 5.21
CA LYS A 5 -9.52 -11.45 4.64
C LYS A 5 -8.17 -10.79 4.31
N ALA A 6 -7.20 -10.84 5.22
CA ALA A 6 -5.87 -10.29 5.00
C ALA A 6 -5.16 -10.96 3.81
N PHE A 7 -5.28 -12.29 3.69
CA PHE A 7 -4.74 -13.05 2.56
C PHE A 7 -5.41 -12.65 1.24
N LEU A 8 -6.75 -12.56 1.21
CA LEU A 8 -7.50 -12.16 0.01
C LEU A 8 -7.21 -10.72 -0.39
N VAL A 9 -7.16 -9.78 0.55
CA VAL A 9 -6.89 -8.37 0.26
C VAL A 9 -5.45 -8.19 -0.21
N GLY A 10 -4.48 -8.77 0.49
CA GLY A 10 -3.07 -8.73 0.07
C GLY A 10 -2.87 -9.39 -1.30
N GLY A 11 -3.47 -10.56 -1.51
CA GLY A 11 -3.41 -11.29 -2.79
C GLY A 11 -4.07 -10.53 -3.93
N ALA A 12 -5.23 -9.90 -3.70
CA ALA A 12 -5.91 -9.08 -4.69
C ALA A 12 -5.09 -7.84 -5.08
N ILE A 13 -4.47 -7.17 -4.10
CA ILE A 13 -3.60 -6.01 -4.36
C ILE A 13 -2.35 -6.45 -5.13
N CYS A 14 -1.70 -7.55 -4.74
CA CYS A 14 -0.56 -8.11 -5.48
C CYS A 14 -0.92 -8.49 -6.92
N GLY A 15 -2.06 -9.15 -7.14
CA GLY A 15 -2.55 -9.50 -8.46
C GLY A 15 -2.84 -8.26 -9.33
N ALA A 16 -3.45 -7.22 -8.75
CA ALA A 16 -3.68 -5.96 -9.44
C ALA A 16 -2.36 -5.27 -9.86
N VAL A 17 -1.35 -5.30 -8.98
CA VAL A 17 -0.02 -4.76 -9.29
C VAL A 17 0.70 -5.60 -10.36
N GLN A 18 0.57 -6.93 -10.33
CA GLN A 18 1.10 -7.80 -11.38
C GLN A 18 0.47 -7.47 -12.74
N ILE A 19 -0.85 -7.32 -12.81
CA ILE A 19 -1.54 -6.91 -14.04
C ILE A 19 -1.04 -5.53 -14.54
N LEU A 20 -0.84 -4.57 -13.62
CA LEU A 20 -0.29 -3.26 -13.95
C LEU A 20 1.13 -3.36 -14.52
N MET A 21 1.98 -4.22 -13.95
CA MET A 21 3.34 -4.49 -14.45
C MET A 21 3.34 -5.18 -15.81
N ASP A 22 2.42 -6.13 -16.04
CA ASP A 22 2.34 -6.87 -17.29
C ASP A 22 1.76 -6.04 -18.44
N THR A 23 0.81 -5.15 -18.13
CA THR A 23 0.15 -4.29 -19.14
C THR A 23 1.01 -3.09 -19.52
N THR A 24 1.90 -2.64 -18.63
CA THR A 24 2.66 -1.40 -18.83
C THR A 24 4.14 -1.68 -19.08
N LYS A 25 4.72 -1.11 -20.15
CA LYS A 25 6.18 -1.18 -20.43
C LYS A 25 7.05 -0.32 -19.48
N LEU A 26 6.56 -0.03 -18.28
CA LEU A 26 7.28 0.74 -17.28
C LEU A 26 8.33 -0.14 -16.61
N LEU A 27 9.51 0.42 -16.36
CA LEU A 27 10.51 -0.26 -15.54
C LEU A 27 9.93 -0.56 -14.15
N PRO A 28 10.14 -1.75 -13.58
CA PRO A 28 9.62 -2.12 -12.26
C PRO A 28 9.88 -1.07 -11.18
N GLY A 29 11.06 -0.43 -11.21
CA GLY A 29 11.40 0.65 -10.28
C GLY A 29 10.45 1.85 -10.31
N ARG A 30 9.91 2.23 -11.48
CA ARG A 30 8.96 3.36 -11.57
C ARG A 30 7.63 3.03 -10.93
N ILE A 31 7.15 1.79 -11.11
CA ILE A 31 5.90 1.32 -10.52
C ILE A 31 6.02 1.28 -8.99
N MET A 32 7.16 0.80 -8.48
CA MET A 32 7.42 0.78 -7.04
C MET A 32 7.35 2.19 -6.42
N VAL A 33 8.00 3.17 -7.05
CA VAL A 33 7.99 4.56 -6.56
C VAL A 33 6.58 5.15 -6.57
N ILE A 34 5.80 4.94 -7.63
CA ILE A 34 4.42 5.43 -7.73
C ILE A 34 3.56 4.82 -6.62
N LEU A 35 3.68 3.52 -6.35
CA LEU A 35 2.93 2.85 -5.28
C LEU A 35 3.29 3.38 -3.90
N VAL A 36 4.57 3.64 -3.62
CA VAL A 36 5.02 4.21 -2.34
C VAL A 36 4.52 5.65 -2.18
N CYS A 37 4.63 6.49 -3.22
CA CYS A 37 4.12 7.86 -3.18
C CYS A 37 2.59 7.93 -3.05
N LEU A 38 1.84 7.04 -3.72
CA LEU A 38 0.40 6.94 -3.54
C LEU A 38 0.06 6.50 -2.11
N GLY A 39 0.80 5.52 -1.57
CA GLY A 39 0.64 5.06 -0.20
C GLY A 39 0.87 6.17 0.84
N SER A 40 1.91 6.97 0.67
CA SER A 40 2.20 8.09 1.58
C SER A 40 1.17 9.21 1.46
N LEU A 41 0.69 9.50 0.25
CA LEU A 41 -0.35 10.50 0.02
C LEU A 41 -1.71 10.07 0.60
N LEU A 42 -2.09 8.81 0.39
CA LEU A 42 -3.29 8.22 1.01
C LEU A 42 -3.17 8.16 2.54
N GLY A 43 -1.96 7.95 3.06
CA GLY A 43 -1.66 8.01 4.49
C GLY A 43 -1.77 9.41 5.06
N ALA A 44 -1.29 10.43 4.32
CA ALA A 44 -1.44 11.83 4.66
C ALA A 44 -2.90 12.29 4.72
N LEU A 45 -3.73 11.76 3.83
CA LEU A 45 -5.18 12.00 3.80
C LEU A 45 -5.95 11.20 4.87
N GLY A 46 -5.30 10.28 5.61
CA GLY A 46 -5.93 9.41 6.60
C GLY A 46 -6.81 8.29 6.04
N ILE A 47 -7.06 8.28 4.72
CA ILE A 47 -7.87 7.27 4.02
C ILE A 47 -7.21 5.90 4.13
N TYR A 48 -5.88 5.86 4.07
CA TYR A 48 -5.13 4.61 4.18
C TYR A 48 -5.27 3.98 5.57
N GLN A 49 -5.49 4.77 6.62
CA GLN A 49 -5.67 4.25 7.98
C GLN A 49 -6.95 3.43 8.10
N THR A 50 -8.08 4.00 7.66
CA THR A 50 -9.38 3.32 7.63
C THR A 50 -9.34 2.07 6.74
N PHE A 51 -8.64 2.15 5.62
CA PHE A 51 -8.42 1.00 4.75
C PHE A 51 -7.58 -0.09 5.43
N SER A 52 -6.51 0.30 6.13
CA SER A 52 -5.63 -0.61 6.84
C SER A 52 -6.33 -1.30 8.02
N ASP A 53 -7.18 -0.59 8.75
CA ASP A 53 -7.95 -1.16 9.87
C ASP A 53 -9.01 -2.16 9.38
N TRP A 54 -9.58 -1.93 8.19
CA TRP A 54 -10.54 -2.85 7.58
C TRP A 54 -9.89 -4.08 6.93
N ALA A 55 -8.78 -3.88 6.22
CA ALA A 55 -8.05 -4.92 5.50
C ALA A 55 -7.09 -5.73 6.40
N GLY A 56 -6.79 -5.21 7.60
CA GLY A 56 -5.82 -5.77 8.52
C GLY A 56 -4.43 -5.87 7.89
N ALA A 57 -3.70 -6.94 8.22
CA ALA A 57 -2.35 -7.18 7.71
C ALA A 57 -2.25 -7.21 6.16
N GLY A 58 -3.35 -7.43 5.44
CA GLY A 58 -3.39 -7.45 3.98
C GLY A 58 -3.09 -6.10 3.33
N ALA A 59 -3.33 -4.98 4.01
CA ALA A 59 -2.98 -3.64 3.53
C ALA A 59 -1.56 -3.21 3.90
N SER A 60 -0.94 -3.85 4.89
CA SER A 60 0.43 -3.51 5.32
C SER A 60 1.52 -4.18 4.49
N VAL A 61 1.20 -5.30 3.82
CA VAL A 61 2.13 -6.08 2.98
C VAL A 61 2.48 -5.39 1.65
N PRO A 62 1.55 -4.73 0.93
CA PRO A 62 1.86 -4.02 -0.31
C PRO A 62 2.70 -2.75 -0.12
N LEU A 63 3.41 -2.30 -1.17
CA LEU A 63 4.23 -1.08 -1.16
C LEU A 63 3.45 0.20 -0.81
N THR A 64 2.14 0.22 -1.04
CA THR A 64 1.27 1.32 -0.59
C THR A 64 1.19 1.40 0.95
N GLY A 65 1.26 0.26 1.64
CA GLY A 65 1.30 0.20 3.10
C GLY A 65 2.62 0.72 3.65
N PHE A 66 3.72 0.40 2.98
CA PHE A 66 5.03 0.97 3.29
C PHE A 66 5.04 2.51 3.17
N GLY A 67 4.38 3.07 2.13
CA GLY A 67 4.21 4.52 1.99
C GLY A 67 3.46 5.17 3.16
N ASN A 68 2.39 4.53 3.65
CA ASN A 68 1.65 5.01 4.82
C ASN A 68 2.51 5.02 6.09
N VAL A 69 3.26 3.93 6.34
CA VAL A 69 4.17 3.83 7.50
C VAL A 69 5.26 4.90 7.44
N LEU A 70 5.83 5.14 6.26
CA LEU A 70 6.81 6.21 6.06
C LEU A 70 6.25 7.58 6.44
N PHE A 71 5.04 7.91 5.96
CA PHE A 71 4.41 9.18 6.28
C PHE A 71 4.22 9.36 7.79
N HIS A 72 3.69 8.36 8.49
CA HIS A 72 3.51 8.40 9.94
C HIS A 72 4.83 8.50 10.70
N GLY A 73 5.87 7.78 10.27
CA GLY A 73 7.20 7.86 10.88
C GLY A 73 7.79 9.27 10.76
N VAL A 74 7.68 9.89 9.58
CA VAL A 74 8.14 11.26 9.34
C VAL A 74 7.31 12.26 10.15
N LYS A 75 5.98 12.14 10.15
CA LYS A 75 5.09 13.00 10.94
C LYS A 75 5.46 12.97 12.42
N LYS A 76 5.68 11.78 13.00
CA LYS A 76 6.12 11.62 14.39
C LYS A 76 7.51 12.20 14.70
N SER A 77 8.36 12.34 13.69
CA SER A 77 9.71 12.91 13.86
C SER A 77 9.70 14.44 13.82
N ILE A 78 8.64 15.04 13.29
CA ILE A 78 8.46 16.48 13.13
C ILE A 78 7.60 17.07 14.27
N ASP A 79 6.68 16.26 14.82
CA ASP A 79 5.89 16.56 16.02
C ASP A 79 6.75 16.44 17.29
#